data_AF-A0A1I7G1J2-F1
#
_entry.id   AF-A0A1I7G1J2-F1
#
_cell.length_a   1.000
_cell.length_b   1.000
_cell.length_c   1.000
_cell.angle_alpha   90.00
_cell.angle_beta   90.00
_cell.angle_gamma   90.00
#
_symmetry.space_group_name_H-M   'P 1'
#
loop_
_entity.id
_entity.type
_entity.pdbx_description
1 polymer ?
#
loop_
_entity_poly.entity_id
_entity_poly.type
_entity_poly.pdbx_seq_one_letter_code
_entity_poly.pdbx_strand_id
1 'polypeptide(L)'
;MELLPFLAIFGAMLLSRKLYNSKLLLLEADQKALLVELFARGSATYWVYGFLIVSIVLIMLNLEYQLVASSLVWIVYFTLAVVFMLFSTYRSISKLKHHAFPNFFVKNYMWVTAIRVGGLLLFILLTYLS
;
A
#
# COMPACT_ATOMS: atom_id res chain seq x y z
N MET A 1 10.10 -20.25 -13.04
CA MET A 1 10.44 -19.53 -11.78
C MET A 1 9.41 -18.46 -11.42
N GLU A 2 8.20 -18.49 -11.99
CA GLU A 2 7.23 -17.38 -11.88
C GLU A 2 6.46 -17.31 -10.55
N LEU A 3 6.53 -18.33 -9.70
CA LEU A 3 5.82 -18.34 -8.41
C LEU A 3 6.53 -17.54 -7.31
N LEU A 4 7.84 -17.33 -7.44
CA LEU A 4 8.67 -16.70 -6.41
C LEU A 4 8.28 -15.23 -6.13
N PRO A 5 8.01 -14.37 -7.15
CA PRO A 5 7.48 -13.03 -6.92
C PRO A 5 6.15 -13.05 -6.15
N PHE A 6 5.22 -13.94 -6.53
CA PHE A 6 3.92 -14.05 -5.86
C PHE A 6 4.08 -14.48 -4.40
N LEU A 7 4.97 -15.42 -4.10
CA LEU A 7 5.26 -15.80 -2.71
C LEU A 7 5.81 -14.62 -1.89
N ALA A 8 6.65 -13.77 -2.49
CA ALA A 8 7.17 -12.59 -1.82
C ALA A 8 6.05 -11.60 -1.44
N ILE A 9 5.15 -11.28 -2.37
CA ILE A 9 4.06 -10.32 -2.10
C ILE A 9 3.01 -10.91 -1.14
N PHE A 10 2.62 -12.18 -1.32
CA PHE A 10 1.68 -12.85 -0.41
C PHE A 10 2.24 -12.99 1.00
N GLY A 11 3.51 -13.39 1.12
CA GLY A 11 4.21 -13.49 2.41
C GLY A 11 4.25 -12.14 3.12
N ALA A 12 4.60 -11.06 2.41
CA ALA A 12 4.58 -9.71 2.96
C ALA A 12 3.18 -9.27 3.40
N MET A 13 2.13 -9.57 2.61
CA MET A 13 0.75 -9.26 2.98
C MET A 13 0.32 -9.98 4.26
N LEU A 14 0.55 -11.28 4.36
CA LEU A 14 0.20 -12.09 5.53
C LEU A 14 0.96 -11.63 6.78
N LEU A 15 2.26 -11.39 6.66
CA LEU A 15 3.09 -10.89 7.75
C LEU A 15 2.61 -9.52 8.22
N SER A 16 2.36 -8.60 7.27
CA SER A 16 1.87 -7.26 7.58
C SER A 16 0.53 -7.30 8.30
N ARG A 17 -0.38 -8.22 7.91
CA ARG A 17 -1.69 -8.39 8.54
C ARG A 17 -1.56 -8.93 9.97
N LYS A 18 -0.70 -9.91 10.18
CA LYS A 18 -0.43 -10.47 11.52
C LYS A 18 0.13 -9.40 12.47
N LEU A 19 1.09 -8.62 12.01
CA LEU A 19 1.69 -7.53 12.80
C LEU A 19 0.71 -6.39 13.07
N TYR A 20 -0.14 -6.06 12.10
CA TYR A 20 -1.19 -5.06 12.30
C TYR A 20 -2.19 -5.51 13.36
N ASN A 21 -2.71 -6.73 13.24
CA ASN A 21 -3.72 -7.26 14.14
C ASN A 21 -3.22 -7.39 15.58
N SER A 22 -1.95 -7.81 15.78
CA SER A 22 -1.41 -7.97 17.13
C SER A 22 -1.37 -6.66 17.92
N LYS A 23 -1.12 -5.52 17.26
CA LYS A 23 -1.13 -4.21 17.91
C LYS A 23 -2.50 -3.55 17.91
N LEU A 24 -3.38 -3.89 16.97
CA LEU A 24 -4.79 -3.49 17.00
C LEU A 24 -5.47 -4.01 18.27
N LEU A 25 -5.16 -5.24 18.70
CA LEU A 25 -5.73 -5.82 19.92
C LEU A 25 -5.39 -5.02 21.19
N LEU A 26 -4.22 -4.36 21.21
CA LEU A 26 -3.74 -3.54 22.34
C LEU A 26 -4.39 -2.16 22.43
N LEU A 27 -5.18 -1.75 21.43
CA LEU A 27 -5.93 -0.50 21.50
C LEU A 27 -7.17 -0.66 22.38
N GLU A 28 -7.52 0.41 23.09
CA GLU A 28 -8.77 0.49 23.84
C GLU A 28 -9.98 0.53 22.89
N ALA A 29 -11.17 0.23 23.43
CA ALA A 29 -12.39 0.08 22.62
C ALA A 29 -12.80 1.38 21.91
N ASP A 30 -12.65 2.51 22.61
CA ASP A 30 -12.84 3.87 22.10
C ASP A 30 -11.86 4.20 20.96
N GLN A 31 -10.57 3.85 21.11
CA GLN A 31 -9.55 4.05 20.09
C GLN A 31 -9.81 3.20 18.84
N LYS A 32 -10.31 1.97 19.02
CA LYS A 32 -10.73 1.10 17.90
C LYS A 32 -11.92 1.69 17.15
N ALA A 33 -12.92 2.20 17.86
CA ALA A 33 -14.07 2.86 17.25
C ALA A 33 -13.65 4.12 16.47
N LEU A 34 -12.81 4.96 17.08
CA LEU A 34 -12.26 6.16 16.44
C LEU A 34 -11.44 5.81 15.20
N LEU A 35 -10.64 4.73 15.27
CA LEU A 35 -9.87 4.25 14.13
C LEU A 35 -10.79 3.86 12.96
N VAL A 36 -11.86 3.11 13.25
CA VAL A 36 -12.85 2.77 12.21
C VAL A 36 -13.47 4.03 11.65
N GLU A 37 -13.88 5.00 12.47
CA GLU A 37 -14.50 6.23 12.00
C GLU A 37 -13.56 7.06 11.10
N LEU A 38 -12.30 7.25 11.50
CA LEU A 38 -11.30 8.04 10.79
C LEU A 38 -10.97 7.52 9.38
N PHE A 39 -11.04 6.20 9.23
CA PHE A 39 -10.73 5.51 7.98
C PHE A 39 -12.01 5.14 7.18
N ALA A 40 -13.17 5.02 7.83
CA ALA A 40 -14.45 4.77 7.16
C ALA A 40 -15.06 6.05 6.55
N ARG A 41 -14.97 7.20 7.23
CA ARG A 41 -15.42 8.50 6.69
C ARG A 41 -14.39 9.16 5.78
N GLY A 42 -13.22 8.54 5.62
CA GLY A 42 -12.09 9.12 4.93
C GLY A 42 -12.24 9.04 3.41
N SER A 43 -12.17 10.21 2.76
CA SER A 43 -11.95 10.35 1.32
C SER A 43 -10.80 9.50 0.75
N ALA A 44 -9.90 9.00 1.62
CA ALA A 44 -8.80 8.09 1.29
C ALA A 44 -9.22 6.87 0.44
N THR A 45 -10.40 6.30 0.67
CA THR A 45 -10.90 5.17 -0.14
C THR A 45 -11.17 5.59 -1.59
N TYR A 46 -11.74 6.80 -1.81
CA TYR A 46 -11.94 7.35 -3.15
C TYR A 46 -10.62 7.68 -3.86
N TRP A 47 -9.59 8.14 -3.14
CA TRP A 47 -8.26 8.38 -3.72
C TRP A 47 -7.60 7.07 -4.18
N VAL A 48 -7.76 5.99 -3.42
CA VAL A 48 -7.27 4.65 -3.81
C VAL A 48 -7.99 4.14 -5.05
N TYR A 49 -9.32 4.23 -5.09
CA TYR A 49 -10.08 3.82 -6.28
C TYR A 49 -9.78 4.70 -7.49
N GLY A 50 -9.66 6.02 -7.30
CA GLY A 50 -9.28 6.95 -8.36
C GLY A 50 -7.89 6.63 -8.94
N PHE A 51 -6.90 6.38 -8.08
CA PHE A 51 -5.57 5.96 -8.52
C PHE A 51 -5.60 4.64 -9.30
N LEU A 52 -6.37 3.64 -8.82
CA LEU A 52 -6.56 2.37 -9.52
C LEU A 52 -7.18 2.55 -10.90
N ILE A 53 -8.27 3.31 -11.00
CA ILE A 53 -8.97 3.56 -12.27
C ILE A 53 -8.03 4.26 -13.25
N VAL A 54 -7.35 5.34 -12.84
CA VAL A 54 -6.40 6.06 -13.70
C VAL A 54 -5.30 5.13 -14.19
N SER A 55 -4.76 4.30 -13.31
CA SER A 55 -3.68 3.39 -13.67
C SER A 55 -4.13 2.30 -14.64
N ILE A 56 -5.35 1.75 -14.48
CA ILE A 56 -5.94 0.79 -15.42
C ILE A 56 -6.16 1.44 -16.79
N VAL A 57 -6.74 2.64 -16.82
CA VAL A 57 -6.99 3.37 -18.07
C VAL A 57 -5.69 3.64 -18.81
N LEU A 58 -4.63 4.08 -18.13
CA LEU A 58 -3.32 4.31 -18.75
C LEU A 58 -2.72 3.03 -19.32
N ILE A 59 -2.85 1.89 -18.63
CA ILE A 59 -2.39 0.59 -19.14
C ILE A 59 -3.18 0.18 -20.38
N MET A 60 -4.51 0.28 -20.34
CA MET A 60 -5.36 -0.10 -21.48
C MET A 60 -5.07 0.76 -22.71
N LEU A 61 -4.92 2.08 -22.54
CA LEU A 61 -4.56 2.98 -23.62
C LEU A 61 -3.18 2.64 -24.19
N ASN A 62 -2.20 2.28 -23.35
CA ASN A 62 -0.90 1.89 -23.85
C ASN A 62 -0.91 0.54 -24.59
N LEU A 63 -1.73 -0.41 -24.16
CA LEU A 63 -1.89 -1.70 -24.85
C LEU A 63 -2.52 -1.53 -26.24
N GLU A 64 -3.53 -0.66 -26.35
CA GLU A 64 -4.23 -0.43 -27.62
C GLU A 64 -3.39 0.38 -28.62
N TYR A 65 -2.78 1.47 -28.15
CA TYR A 65 -2.14 2.45 -29.03
C TYR A 65 -0.61 2.33 -29.09
N GLN A 66 0.00 1.45 -28.29
CA GLN A 66 1.45 1.27 -28.18
C GLN A 66 2.22 2.59 -28.01
N LEU A 67 1.63 3.54 -27.28
CA LEU A 67 2.12 4.92 -27.15
C LEU A 67 3.54 4.99 -26.58
N VAL A 68 3.89 4.03 -25.72
CA VAL A 68 5.15 3.99 -24.99
C VAL A 68 5.67 2.55 -24.97
N ALA A 69 6.99 2.40 -25.09
CA ALA A 69 7.66 1.12 -24.95
C ALA A 69 7.26 0.43 -23.63
N SER A 70 6.93 -0.85 -23.69
CA SER A 70 6.40 -1.61 -22.55
C SER A 70 7.29 -1.52 -21.30
N SER A 71 8.62 -1.46 -21.46
CA SER A 71 9.58 -1.29 -20.36
C SER A 71 9.39 0.03 -19.61
N LEU A 72 9.15 1.14 -20.32
CA LEU A 72 8.90 2.45 -19.73
C LEU A 72 7.57 2.50 -18.99
N VAL A 73 6.54 1.82 -19.50
CA VAL A 73 5.22 1.75 -18.84
C VAL A 73 5.30 1.06 -17.49
N TRP A 74 6.05 -0.03 -17.40
CA TRP A 74 6.31 -0.70 -16.13
C TRP A 74 7.02 0.21 -15.14
N ILE A 75 8.08 0.91 -15.56
CA ILE A 75 8.83 1.85 -14.70
C ILE A 75 7.93 2.97 -14.17
N VAL A 76 7.12 3.58 -15.04
CA VAL A 76 6.20 4.66 -14.68
C VAL A 76 5.15 4.15 -13.70
N TYR A 77 4.52 3.01 -13.99
CA TYR A 77 3.51 2.40 -13.14
C TYR A 77 4.07 2.07 -11.74
N PHE A 78 5.25 1.45 -11.68
CA PHE A 78 5.88 1.12 -10.40
C PHE A 78 6.25 2.37 -9.61
N THR A 79 6.78 3.39 -10.26
CA THR A 79 7.11 4.66 -9.62
C THR A 79 5.85 5.33 -9.06
N LEU A 80 4.76 5.38 -9.84
CA LEU A 80 3.47 5.90 -9.39
C LEU A 80 2.92 5.10 -8.21
N ALA A 81 2.98 3.77 -8.25
CA ALA A 81 2.52 2.91 -7.16
C ALA A 81 3.30 3.15 -5.87
N VAL A 82 4.63 3.25 -5.94
CA VAL A 82 5.48 3.52 -4.78
C VAL A 82 5.19 4.91 -4.21
N VAL A 83 5.14 5.94 -5.05
CA VAL A 83 4.82 7.31 -4.62
C VAL A 83 3.43 7.38 -3.97
N PHE A 84 2.43 6.73 -4.58
CA PHE A 84 1.09 6.64 -4.03
C PHE A 84 1.06 5.94 -2.67
N MET A 85 1.77 4.83 -2.51
CA MET A 85 1.90 4.13 -1.22
C MET A 85 2.57 5.02 -0.17
N LEU A 86 3.67 5.68 -0.50
CA LEU A 86 4.37 6.57 0.45
C LEU A 86 3.49 7.74 0.88
N PHE A 87 2.80 8.37 -0.07
CA PHE A 87 1.90 9.50 0.19
C PHE A 87 0.69 9.08 1.06
N SER A 88 0.03 7.97 0.72
CA SER A 88 -1.10 7.44 1.50
C SER A 88 -0.67 7.04 2.92
N THR A 89 0.54 6.50 3.07
CA THR A 89 1.16 6.18 4.36
C THR A 89 1.40 7.42 5.19
N TYR A 90 2.05 8.44 4.59
CA TYR A 90 2.31 9.73 5.25
C TYR A 90 1.01 10.36 5.75
N ARG A 91 -0.03 10.42 4.91
CA ARG A 91 -1.33 10.95 5.29
C ARG A 91 -1.97 10.16 6.42
N SER A 92 -1.87 8.83 6.39
CA SER A 92 -2.42 7.97 7.44
C SER A 92 -1.68 8.13 8.78
N ILE A 93 -0.35 8.23 8.76
CA ILE A 93 0.46 8.50 9.95
C ILE A 93 0.12 9.88 10.52
N SER A 94 -0.01 10.90 9.65
CA SER A 94 -0.38 12.25 10.06
C SER A 94 -1.74 12.25 10.77
N LYS A 95 -2.75 11.55 10.22
CA LYS A 95 -4.05 11.36 10.89
C LYS A 95 -3.92 10.66 12.24
N LEU A 96 -3.19 9.55 12.31
CA LEU A 96 -3.04 8.81 13.57
C LEU A 96 -2.38 9.66 14.65
N LYS A 97 -1.35 10.44 14.30
CA LYS A 97 -0.69 11.37 15.23
C LYS A 97 -1.61 12.52 15.65
N HIS A 98 -2.40 13.07 14.72
CA HIS A 98 -3.32 14.17 15.01
C HIS A 98 -4.43 13.77 16.00
N HIS A 99 -4.88 12.52 15.94
CA HIS A 99 -5.87 11.96 16.86
C HIS A 99 -5.25 11.26 18.09
N ALA A 100 -4.01 11.61 18.46
CA ALA A 100 -3.32 11.14 19.65
C ALA A 100 -3.25 9.60 19.82
N PHE A 101 -3.19 8.85 18.71
CA PHE A 101 -3.01 7.40 18.79
C PHE A 101 -1.67 7.06 19.49
N PRO A 102 -1.62 5.95 20.25
CA PRO A 102 -0.41 5.56 20.95
C PRO A 102 0.79 5.41 20.02
N ASN A 103 1.95 5.90 20.45
CA ASN A 103 3.19 5.85 19.68
C ASN A 103 3.57 4.42 19.25
N PHE A 104 3.26 3.40 20.07
CA PHE A 104 3.50 2.01 19.71
C PHE A 104 2.68 1.58 18.47
N PHE A 105 1.44 2.08 18.36
CA PHE A 105 0.54 1.75 17.25
C PHE A 105 0.97 2.48 15.98
N VAL A 106 1.33 3.76 16.08
CA VAL A 106 1.86 4.54 14.95
C VAL A 106 3.14 3.92 14.40
N LYS A 107 4.07 3.53 15.28
CA LYS A 107 5.30 2.81 14.88
C LYS A 107 4.98 1.48 14.20
N ASN A 108 4.04 0.70 14.73
CA ASN A 108 3.62 -0.54 14.09
C ASN A 108 2.99 -0.30 12.72
N TYR A 109 2.18 0.74 12.56
CA TYR A 109 1.60 1.12 11.27
C TYR A 109 2.68 1.42 10.23
N MET A 110 3.74 2.14 10.63
CA MET A 110 4.91 2.38 9.77
C MET A 110 5.59 1.08 9.36
N TRP A 111 5.87 0.17 10.31
CA TRP A 111 6.51 -1.12 10.01
C TRP A 111 5.68 -2.01 9.10
N VAL A 112 4.38 -2.13 9.39
CA VAL A 112 3.42 -2.87 8.55
C VAL A 112 3.44 -2.35 7.12
N THR A 113 3.48 -1.02 6.96
CA THR A 113 3.48 -0.41 5.64
C THR A 113 4.82 -0.57 4.94
N ALA A 114 5.94 -0.43 5.65
CA ALA A 114 7.28 -0.70 5.12
C ALA A 114 7.42 -2.15 4.63
N ILE A 115 6.85 -3.12 5.36
CA ILE A 115 6.82 -4.53 4.92
C ILE A 115 6.02 -4.69 3.63
N ARG A 116 4.87 -4.01 3.49
CA ARG A 116 4.07 -4.06 2.26
C ARG A 116 4.81 -3.44 1.07
N VAL A 117 5.41 -2.27 1.25
CA VAL A 117 6.22 -1.61 0.23
C VAL A 117 7.43 -2.48 -0.13
N GLY A 118 8.13 -3.03 0.86
CA GLY A 118 9.25 -3.95 0.63
C GLY A 118 8.84 -5.21 -0.12
N GLY A 119 7.68 -5.79 0.21
CA GLY A 119 7.11 -6.92 -0.52
C GLY A 119 6.76 -6.60 -1.97
N LEU A 120 6.24 -5.39 -2.23
CA LEU A 120 6.00 -4.91 -3.59
C LEU A 120 7.31 -4.72 -4.36
N LEU A 121 8.33 -4.11 -3.74
CA LEU A 121 9.63 -3.92 -4.37
C LEU A 121 10.32 -5.26 -4.68
N LEU A 122 10.23 -6.23 -3.77
CA LEU A 122 10.73 -7.59 -4.00
C LEU A 122 9.97 -8.27 -5.13
N PHE A 123 8.64 -8.16 -5.18
CA PHE A 123 7.84 -8.66 -6.29
C PHE A 123 8.35 -8.11 -7.62
N ILE A 124 8.51 -6.78 -7.72
CA ILE A 124 8.98 -6.11 -8.93
C ILE A 124 10.38 -6.59 -9.33
N LEU A 125 11.31 -6.60 -8.38
CA LEU A 125 12.70 -7.02 -8.62
C LEU A 125 12.75 -8.45 -9.13
N LEU A 126 12.00 -9.36 -8.49
CA LEU A 126 11.98 -10.77 -8.86
C LEU A 126 11.29 -11.01 -10.20
N THR A 127 10.21 -10.27 -10.51
CA THR A 127 9.52 -10.35 -11.81
C THR A 127 10.36 -9.79 -12.95
N TYR A 128 11.19 -8.78 -12.70
CA TYR A 128 12.07 -8.22 -13.72
C TYR A 128 13.32 -9.08 -13.98
N LEU A 129 13.78 -9.82 -12.95
CA LEU A 129 14.96 -10.68 -13.04
C LEU A 129 14.65 -12.12 -13.48
N SER A 130 13.38 -12.56 -13.44
CA SER A 130 12.92 -13.90 -13.82
C SER A 130 12.58 -14.01 -15.30
#